data_AF-A0A5E4J2V3-F1
#
_entry.id   AF-A0A5E4J2V3-F1
#
_cell.length_a   1.000
_cell.length_b   1.000
_cell.length_c   1.000
_cell.angle_alpha   90.00
_cell.angle_beta   90.00
_cell.angle_gamma   90.00
#
_symmetry.space_group_name_H-M   'P 1'
#
loop_
_entity.id
_entity.type
_entity.pdbx_description
1 polymer ?
#
loop_
_entity_poly.entity_id
_entity_poly.type
_entity_poly.pdbx_seq_one_letter_code
_entity_poly.pdbx_strand_id
1 'polypeptide(L)'
;MTGVKSIIACLTVLFMLAQAMVAAAQNPSSKDDPVAYLKELQTRMQGVQKDLEQKTATFDKAGSSVTTETVTEGGVTYTVTVYKDKNGNVLREYKTSDEKLAITRIITASNGPVMTVTYNQDGTVAKTETFEPFGLKKYTEINNADGTKTEIVQDASQSANNTLTTKLDQNGNVISEELSTTPGLPPECTWCSNTGQYECEKPA
;
A
#
# COMPACT_ATOMS: atom_id res chain seq x y z
N MET A 1 -38.03 -43.92 11.40
CA MET A 1 -36.87 -43.46 12.20
C MET A 1 -35.63 -43.59 11.35
N THR A 2 -34.86 -42.50 11.25
CA THR A 2 -33.45 -42.39 10.76
C THR A 2 -33.15 -42.96 9.36
N GLY A 3 -32.88 -42.20 8.30
CA GLY A 3 -32.19 -40.91 8.20
C GLY A 3 -30.72 -41.14 7.83
N VAL A 4 -30.43 -41.31 6.53
CA VAL A 4 -29.05 -41.31 6.00
C VAL A 4 -28.84 -39.96 5.33
N LYS A 5 -28.10 -39.07 5.99
CA LYS A 5 -27.69 -37.76 5.46
C LYS A 5 -26.33 -37.89 4.77
N SER A 6 -26.26 -37.22 3.61
CA SER A 6 -25.16 -37.09 2.68
C SER A 6 -23.76 -36.93 3.30
N ILE A 7 -22.83 -37.75 2.80
CA ILE A 7 -21.39 -37.53 2.85
C ILE A 7 -21.02 -36.82 1.55
N ILE A 8 -21.11 -35.49 1.51
CA ILE A 8 -20.49 -34.65 0.48
C ILE A 8 -20.02 -33.37 1.17
N ALA A 9 -18.78 -33.36 1.64
CA ALA A 9 -17.98 -32.15 1.91
C ALA A 9 -16.59 -32.58 2.41
N CYS A 10 -15.82 -33.28 1.58
CA CYS A 10 -14.41 -33.56 1.89
C CYS A 10 -13.60 -33.53 0.60
N LEU A 11 -13.67 -32.43 -0.17
CA LEU A 11 -12.76 -32.20 -1.29
C LEU A 11 -12.81 -30.76 -1.83
N THR A 12 -12.67 -29.72 -0.99
CA THR A 12 -12.47 -28.34 -1.53
C THR A 12 -11.81 -27.37 -0.54
N VAL A 13 -10.85 -27.81 0.26
CA VAL A 13 -10.02 -26.89 1.09
C VAL A 13 -8.55 -27.29 1.05
N LEU A 14 -8.05 -27.63 -0.13
CA LEU A 14 -6.64 -27.90 -0.34
C LEU A 14 -6.16 -27.33 -1.68
N PHE A 15 -6.53 -26.09 -1.99
CA PHE A 15 -5.99 -25.36 -3.15
C PHE A 15 -6.07 -23.83 -3.02
N MET A 16 -5.88 -23.28 -1.81
CA MET A 16 -5.72 -21.82 -1.60
C MET A 16 -4.64 -21.49 -0.57
N LEU A 17 -3.49 -22.17 -0.62
CA LEU A 17 -2.33 -21.82 0.20
C LEU A 17 -0.99 -22.06 -0.50
N ALA A 18 -0.97 -21.92 -1.83
CA ALA A 18 0.24 -22.05 -2.64
C ALA A 18 0.32 -21.03 -3.80
N GLN A 19 -0.06 -19.78 -3.56
CA GLN A 19 0.25 -18.68 -4.50
C GLN A 19 1.00 -17.50 -3.86
N ALA A 20 1.50 -17.64 -2.63
CA ALA A 20 2.23 -16.56 -1.95
C ALA A 20 3.75 -16.61 -2.11
N MET A 21 4.35 -17.62 -2.78
CA MET A 21 5.82 -17.71 -2.89
C MET A 21 6.32 -18.33 -4.21
N VAL A 22 5.90 -17.79 -5.36
CA VAL A 22 6.69 -17.89 -6.61
C VAL A 22 6.70 -16.52 -7.29
N ALA A 23 7.40 -15.58 -6.66
CA ALA A 23 7.85 -14.33 -7.30
C ALA A 23 9.28 -14.00 -6.87
N ALA A 24 10.07 -15.04 -6.56
CA ALA A 24 11.51 -14.91 -6.38
C ALA A 24 12.22 -15.37 -7.66
N ALA A 25 13.05 -14.47 -8.19
CA ALA A 25 14.00 -14.67 -9.28
C ALA A 25 13.48 -14.59 -10.73
N GLN A 26 12.80 -13.50 -11.06
CA GLN A 26 13.23 -12.77 -12.27
C GLN A 26 13.91 -11.49 -11.79
N ASN A 27 15.25 -11.52 -11.78
CA ASN A 27 16.06 -10.33 -11.66
C ASN A 27 15.72 -9.48 -12.90
N PRO A 28 15.08 -8.29 -12.77
CA PRO A 28 14.65 -7.55 -13.94
C PRO A 28 15.89 -7.16 -14.73
N SER A 29 15.93 -7.64 -15.97
CA SER A 29 16.95 -7.38 -17.00
C SER A 29 16.98 -5.91 -17.44
N SER A 30 16.35 -4.99 -16.70
CA SER A 30 15.98 -3.65 -17.16
C SER A 30 16.58 -2.50 -16.34
N LYS A 31 17.58 -2.72 -15.47
CA LYS A 31 18.25 -1.58 -14.79
C LYS A 31 18.87 -0.56 -15.76
N ASP A 32 19.12 -0.97 -17.00
CA ASP A 32 19.60 -0.09 -18.07
C ASP A 32 18.48 0.76 -18.72
N ASP A 33 17.21 0.42 -18.50
CA ASP A 33 16.03 1.20 -18.92
C ASP A 33 15.15 1.52 -17.69
N PRO A 34 15.37 2.69 -17.05
CA PRO A 34 14.62 3.10 -15.87
C PRO A 34 13.11 3.15 -16.08
N VAL A 35 12.63 3.45 -17.30
CA VAL A 35 11.19 3.51 -17.58
C VAL A 35 10.60 2.11 -17.57
N ALA A 36 11.22 1.16 -18.27
CA ALA A 36 10.75 -0.24 -18.27
C ALA A 36 10.73 -0.83 -16.85
N TYR A 37 11.81 -0.61 -16.08
CA TYR A 37 11.88 -1.01 -14.68
C TYR A 37 10.75 -0.42 -13.84
N LEU A 38 10.52 0.90 -13.93
CA LEU A 38 9.49 1.56 -13.12
C LEU A 38 8.07 1.14 -13.54
N LYS A 39 7.82 0.82 -14.82
CA LYS A 39 6.52 0.27 -15.26
C LYS A 39 6.23 -1.11 -14.66
N GLU A 40 7.24 -1.98 -14.62
CA GLU A 40 7.13 -3.28 -13.94
C GLU A 40 6.87 -3.08 -12.45
N LEU A 41 7.58 -2.15 -11.81
CA LEU A 41 7.37 -1.80 -10.42
C LEU A 41 5.95 -1.25 -10.17
N GLN A 42 5.45 -0.36 -11.02
CA GLN A 42 4.12 0.21 -10.94
C GLN A 42 3.07 -0.91 -10.96
N THR A 43 3.18 -1.82 -11.92
CA THR A 43 2.26 -2.97 -12.05
C THR A 43 2.28 -3.85 -10.79
N ARG A 44 3.47 -4.12 -10.24
CA ARG A 44 3.59 -4.90 -9.00
C ARG A 44 2.96 -4.17 -7.81
N MET A 45 3.22 -2.88 -7.65
CA MET A 45 2.70 -2.10 -6.53
C MET A 45 1.18 -1.88 -6.63
N GLN A 46 0.62 -1.79 -7.83
CA GLN A 46 -0.83 -1.82 -8.06
C GLN A 46 -1.45 -3.14 -7.58
N GLY A 47 -0.77 -4.26 -7.80
CA GLY A 47 -1.18 -5.56 -7.23
C GLY A 47 -1.21 -5.53 -5.70
N VAL A 48 -0.16 -5.02 -5.07
CA VAL A 48 -0.09 -4.85 -3.60
C VAL A 48 -1.21 -3.95 -3.09
N GLN A 49 -1.49 -2.83 -3.78
CA GLN A 49 -2.59 -1.95 -3.41
C GLN A 49 -3.95 -2.68 -3.45
N LYS A 50 -4.24 -3.41 -4.52
CA LYS A 50 -5.50 -4.19 -4.64
C LYS A 50 -5.66 -5.22 -3.53
N ASP A 51 -4.57 -5.91 -3.16
CA ASP A 51 -4.60 -6.86 -2.04
C ASP A 51 -4.90 -6.15 -0.71
N LEU A 52 -4.34 -4.95 -0.50
CA LEU A 52 -4.59 -4.13 0.70
C LEU A 52 -5.99 -3.54 0.72
N GLU A 53 -6.55 -3.14 -0.42
CA GLU A 53 -7.95 -2.72 -0.58
C GLU A 53 -8.89 -3.87 -0.17
N GLN A 54 -8.65 -5.09 -0.68
CA GLN A 54 -9.42 -6.26 -0.31
C GLN A 54 -9.30 -6.58 1.18
N LYS A 55 -8.09 -6.52 1.74
CA LYS A 55 -7.85 -6.72 3.19
C LYS A 55 -8.57 -5.67 4.03
N THR A 56 -8.59 -4.42 3.59
CA THR A 56 -9.31 -3.33 4.28
C THR A 56 -10.81 -3.59 4.27
N ALA A 57 -11.36 -3.97 3.11
CA ALA A 57 -12.79 -4.26 2.96
C ALA A 57 -13.26 -5.49 3.77
N THR A 58 -12.36 -6.43 4.03
CA THR A 58 -12.65 -7.68 4.77
C THR A 58 -12.10 -7.67 6.21
N PHE A 59 -11.63 -6.52 6.70
CA PHE A 59 -11.03 -6.40 8.02
C PHE A 59 -12.05 -6.70 9.13
N ASP A 60 -11.73 -7.65 10.01
CA ASP A 60 -12.60 -8.07 11.12
C ASP A 60 -12.55 -7.06 12.28
N LYS A 61 -13.30 -5.97 12.15
CA LYS A 61 -13.41 -4.95 13.21
C LYS A 61 -14.08 -5.48 14.48
N ALA A 62 -15.01 -6.43 14.36
CA ALA A 62 -15.77 -6.96 15.50
C ALA A 62 -14.90 -7.84 16.41
N GLY A 63 -14.01 -8.62 15.81
CA GLY A 63 -13.02 -9.44 16.52
C GLY A 63 -11.73 -8.70 16.89
N SER A 64 -11.63 -7.39 16.61
CA SER A 64 -10.42 -6.61 16.87
C SER A 64 -10.37 -6.03 18.27
N SER A 65 -9.16 -5.87 18.79
CA SER A 65 -8.92 -4.94 19.90
C SER A 65 -9.00 -3.50 19.39
N VAL A 66 -9.58 -2.60 20.20
CA VAL A 66 -9.88 -1.22 19.79
C VAL A 66 -9.31 -0.22 20.79
N THR A 67 -8.60 0.78 20.28
CA THR A 67 -8.18 1.96 21.06
C THR A 67 -8.53 3.24 20.30
N THR A 68 -8.63 4.35 21.01
CA THR A 68 -8.86 5.67 20.42
C THR A 68 -7.80 6.64 20.93
N GLU A 69 -7.28 7.46 20.03
CA GLU A 69 -6.27 8.48 20.31
C GLU A 69 -6.56 9.76 19.53
N THR A 70 -5.94 10.86 19.93
CA THR A 70 -5.97 12.12 19.19
C THR A 70 -4.62 12.35 18.55
N VAL A 71 -4.60 12.62 17.25
CA VAL A 71 -3.38 12.83 16.47
C VAL A 71 -3.49 14.13 15.69
N THR A 72 -2.43 14.93 15.68
CA THR A 72 -2.32 16.10 14.78
C THR A 72 -1.35 15.78 13.65
N GLU A 73 -1.86 15.72 12.42
CA GLU A 73 -1.07 15.52 11.20
C GLU A 73 -1.35 16.70 10.26
N GLY A 74 -0.31 17.36 9.74
CA GLY A 74 -0.47 18.49 8.81
C GLY A 74 -1.24 19.70 9.38
N GLY A 75 -1.22 19.89 10.70
CA GLY A 75 -1.97 20.96 11.38
C GLY A 75 -3.46 20.68 11.56
N VAL A 76 -3.94 19.50 11.15
CA VAL A 76 -5.31 19.04 11.37
C VAL A 76 -5.32 18.04 12.51
N THR A 77 -6.24 18.20 13.45
CA THR A 77 -6.44 17.27 14.57
C THR A 77 -7.51 16.24 14.21
N TYR A 78 -7.18 14.97 14.44
CA TYR A 78 -8.03 13.83 14.17
C TYR A 78 -8.32 13.05 15.44
N THR A 79 -9.55 12.53 15.53
CA THR A 79 -9.86 11.38 16.39
C THR A 79 -9.51 10.12 15.61
N VAL A 80 -8.61 9.30 16.13
CA VAL A 80 -8.12 8.10 15.46
C VAL A 80 -8.61 6.87 16.21
N THR A 81 -9.36 6.01 15.53
CA THR A 81 -9.69 4.69 16.05
C THR A 81 -8.73 3.66 15.45
N VAL A 82 -8.09 2.89 16.32
CA VAL A 82 -7.11 1.86 15.95
C VAL A 82 -7.71 0.49 16.24
N TYR A 83 -7.87 -0.30 15.20
CA TYR A 83 -8.32 -1.70 15.27
C TYR A 83 -7.13 -2.61 15.02
N LYS A 84 -6.90 -3.58 15.90
CA LYS A 84 -5.89 -4.62 15.71
C LYS A 84 -6.55 -5.99 15.71
N ASP A 85 -6.44 -6.68 14.57
CA ASP A 85 -7.01 -8.01 14.38
C ASP A 85 -6.14 -9.10 15.03
N LYS A 86 -6.65 -10.33 15.09
CA LYS A 86 -5.95 -11.49 15.64
C LYS A 86 -4.69 -11.89 14.86
N ASN A 87 -4.57 -11.46 13.60
CA ASN A 87 -3.42 -11.75 12.75
C ASN A 87 -2.32 -10.69 12.91
N GLY A 88 -2.56 -9.64 13.71
CA GLY A 88 -1.62 -8.55 13.94
C GLY A 88 -1.70 -7.43 12.90
N ASN A 89 -2.67 -7.45 11.99
CA ASN A 89 -2.93 -6.33 11.08
C ASN A 89 -3.57 -5.18 11.87
N VAL A 90 -3.27 -3.95 11.47
CA VAL A 90 -3.76 -2.73 12.12
C VAL A 90 -4.48 -1.86 11.11
N LEU A 91 -5.76 -1.58 11.36
CA LEU A 91 -6.55 -0.60 10.63
C LEU A 91 -6.72 0.65 11.49
N ARG A 92 -6.36 1.81 10.96
CA ARG A 92 -6.56 3.11 11.59
C ARG A 92 -7.58 3.92 10.78
N GLU A 93 -8.56 4.48 11.46
CA GLU A 93 -9.55 5.38 10.87
C GLU A 93 -9.43 6.75 11.53
N TYR A 94 -9.12 7.77 10.73
CA TYR A 94 -8.93 9.14 11.18
C TYR A 94 -10.18 9.94 10.82
N LYS A 95 -10.82 10.49 11.85
CA LYS A 95 -11.96 11.36 11.70
C LYS A 95 -11.62 12.78 12.09
N THR A 96 -12.12 13.72 11.30
CA THR A 96 -12.07 15.15 11.63
C THR A 96 -13.06 15.47 12.76
N SER A 97 -13.01 16.70 13.28
CA SER A 97 -13.89 17.16 14.38
C SER A 97 -15.38 17.16 14.03
N ASP A 98 -15.73 17.12 12.74
CA ASP A 98 -17.09 16.94 12.23
C ASP A 98 -17.47 15.47 12.00
N GLU A 99 -16.68 14.53 12.56
CA GLU A 99 -16.87 13.07 12.51
C GLU A 99 -16.81 12.45 11.11
N LYS A 100 -16.34 13.21 10.11
CA LYS A 100 -16.11 12.68 8.76
C LYS A 100 -14.83 11.87 8.70
N LEU A 101 -14.89 10.74 8.00
CA LEU A 101 -13.70 9.92 7.72
C LEU A 101 -12.82 10.66 6.72
N ALA A 102 -11.62 11.04 7.16
CA ALA A 102 -10.65 11.77 6.34
C ALA A 102 -9.53 10.86 5.83
N ILE A 103 -9.13 9.87 6.65
CA ILE A 103 -8.04 8.95 6.31
C ILE A 103 -8.35 7.55 6.81
N THR A 104 -8.04 6.55 5.99
CA THR A 104 -7.95 5.14 6.40
C THR A 104 -6.52 4.67 6.18
N ARG A 105 -5.91 3.99 7.16
CA ARG A 105 -4.57 3.41 7.03
C ARG A 105 -4.58 1.95 7.46
N ILE A 106 -4.24 1.03 6.55
CA ILE A 106 -4.03 -0.39 6.85
C ILE A 106 -2.54 -0.69 6.88
N ILE A 107 -2.11 -1.37 7.94
CA ILE A 107 -0.74 -1.85 8.14
C ILE A 107 -0.84 -3.35 8.33
N THR A 108 -0.20 -4.12 7.47
CA THR A 108 -0.18 -5.58 7.62
C THR A 108 0.81 -6.02 8.69
N ALA A 109 0.57 -7.20 9.27
CA ALA A 109 1.40 -7.75 10.33
C ALA A 109 2.90 -7.80 9.96
N SER A 110 3.77 -7.79 10.98
CA SER A 110 5.23 -7.86 10.83
C SER A 110 5.85 -6.70 10.03
N ASN A 111 5.35 -5.48 10.24
CA ASN A 111 5.76 -4.30 9.46
C ASN A 111 5.60 -4.51 7.95
N GLY A 112 4.56 -5.24 7.52
CA GLY A 112 4.30 -5.52 6.11
C GLY A 112 3.84 -4.29 5.34
N PRO A 113 3.37 -4.45 4.08
CA PRO A 113 2.92 -3.32 3.28
C PRO A 113 1.89 -2.45 3.99
N VAL A 114 1.93 -1.15 3.69
CA VAL A 114 1.05 -0.12 4.25
C VAL A 114 0.27 0.52 3.12
N MET A 115 -1.03 0.71 3.30
CA MET A 115 -1.83 1.55 2.42
C MET A 115 -2.53 2.64 3.23
N THR A 116 -2.46 3.88 2.74
CA THR A 116 -3.18 5.04 3.26
C THR A 116 -4.11 5.57 2.19
N VAL A 117 -5.40 5.70 2.52
CA VAL A 117 -6.43 6.31 1.66
C VAL A 117 -6.83 7.63 2.29
N THR A 118 -6.75 8.72 1.53
CA THR A 118 -7.22 10.05 1.91
C THR A 118 -8.50 10.37 1.15
N TYR A 119 -9.50 10.87 1.86
CA TYR A 119 -10.81 11.19 1.30
C TYR A 119 -11.02 12.70 1.16
N ASN A 120 -11.78 13.08 0.14
CA ASN A 120 -12.35 14.40 0.01
C ASN A 120 -13.47 14.59 1.05
N GLN A 121 -13.91 15.84 1.27
CA GLN A 121 -15.00 16.15 2.22
C GLN A 121 -16.36 15.53 1.86
N ASP A 122 -16.54 15.12 0.61
CA ASP A 122 -17.72 14.41 0.10
C ASP A 122 -17.63 12.88 0.27
N GLY A 123 -16.51 12.37 0.81
CA GLY A 123 -16.27 10.95 1.03
C GLY A 123 -15.70 10.20 -0.18
N THR A 124 -15.46 10.86 -1.31
CA THR A 124 -14.76 10.26 -2.45
C THR A 124 -13.26 10.11 -2.15
N VAL A 125 -12.59 9.13 -2.77
CA VAL A 125 -11.15 8.93 -2.59
C VAL A 125 -10.39 10.02 -3.34
N ALA A 126 -9.61 10.82 -2.62
CA ALA A 126 -8.74 11.83 -3.21
C ALA A 126 -7.40 11.22 -3.64
N LYS A 127 -6.83 10.38 -2.77
CA LYS A 127 -5.47 9.87 -2.91
C LYS A 127 -5.31 8.54 -2.18
N THR A 128 -4.58 7.61 -2.80
CA THR A 128 -4.16 6.34 -2.19
C THR A 128 -2.64 6.25 -2.26
N GLU A 129 -1.98 5.99 -1.14
CA GLU A 129 -0.55 5.72 -1.05
C GLU A 129 -0.30 4.32 -0.55
N THR A 130 0.49 3.55 -1.30
CA THR A 130 0.90 2.20 -0.94
C THR A 130 2.42 2.14 -0.82
N PHE A 131 2.89 1.60 0.29
CA PHE A 131 4.29 1.37 0.56
C PHE A 131 4.55 -0.14 0.71
N GLU A 132 5.68 -0.59 0.18
CA GLU A 132 6.20 -1.92 0.53
C GLU A 132 6.64 -1.94 2.02
N PRO A 133 6.88 -3.12 2.63
CA PRO A 133 7.22 -3.27 4.05
C PRO A 133 8.35 -2.35 4.54
N PHE A 134 9.36 -2.14 3.69
CA PHE A 134 10.55 -1.35 4.00
C PHE A 134 10.41 0.14 3.64
N GLY A 135 9.29 0.55 3.06
CA GLY A 135 9.00 1.95 2.75
C GLY A 135 9.79 2.56 1.59
N LEU A 136 10.61 1.79 0.87
CA LEU A 136 11.47 2.32 -0.20
C LEU A 136 10.75 2.41 -1.53
N LYS A 137 9.86 1.45 -1.79
CA LYS A 137 9.01 1.46 -2.96
C LYS A 137 7.64 1.97 -2.58
N LYS A 138 7.20 2.98 -3.32
CA LYS A 138 5.97 3.70 -3.10
C LYS A 138 5.18 3.73 -4.39
N TYR A 139 3.87 3.53 -4.28
CA TYR A 139 2.90 3.81 -5.33
C TYR A 139 1.87 4.80 -4.80
N THR A 140 1.56 5.82 -5.59
CA THR A 140 0.58 6.85 -5.26
C THR A 140 -0.41 6.94 -6.40
N GLU A 141 -1.69 6.87 -6.08
CA GLU A 141 -2.78 7.16 -6.99
C GLU A 141 -3.50 8.44 -6.51
N ILE A 142 -3.74 9.38 -7.42
CA ILE A 142 -4.44 10.64 -7.15
C ILE A 142 -5.62 10.75 -8.12
N ASN A 143 -6.82 10.94 -7.58
CA ASN A 143 -8.02 11.23 -8.36
C ASN A 143 -8.16 12.75 -8.46
N ASN A 144 -7.90 13.30 -9.65
CA ASN A 144 -7.94 14.74 -9.87
C ASN A 144 -9.37 15.24 -10.03
N ALA A 145 -9.61 16.52 -9.72
CA ALA A 145 -10.93 17.14 -9.83
C ALA A 145 -11.45 17.24 -11.28
N ASP A 146 -10.56 17.17 -12.28
CA ASP A 146 -10.92 17.12 -13.71
C ASP A 146 -11.34 15.70 -14.18
N GLY A 147 -11.39 14.73 -13.26
CA GLY A 147 -11.68 13.33 -13.51
C GLY A 147 -10.51 12.53 -14.08
N THR A 148 -9.36 13.15 -14.33
CA THR A 148 -8.14 12.42 -14.68
C THR A 148 -7.56 11.72 -13.46
N LYS A 149 -6.67 10.76 -13.71
CA LYS A 149 -5.91 10.09 -12.66
C LYS A 149 -4.42 10.35 -12.79
N THR A 150 -3.71 10.47 -11.68
CA THR A 150 -2.24 10.49 -11.66
C THR A 150 -1.73 9.33 -10.85
N GLU A 151 -0.87 8.51 -11.45
CA GLU A 151 -0.22 7.36 -10.86
C GLU A 151 1.28 7.65 -10.77
N ILE A 152 1.85 7.55 -9.57
CA ILE A 152 3.27 7.81 -9.32
C ILE A 152 3.86 6.58 -8.69
N VAL A 153 4.91 6.03 -9.28
CA VAL A 153 5.71 4.98 -8.67
C VAL A 153 7.12 5.50 -8.39
N GLN A 154 7.65 5.16 -7.23
CA GLN A 154 9.00 5.53 -6.81
C GLN A 154 9.75 4.32 -6.25
N ASP A 155 11.04 4.22 -6.56
CA ASP A 155 12.01 3.33 -5.91
C ASP A 155 13.13 4.15 -5.25
N ALA A 156 12.94 4.51 -3.99
CA ALA A 156 13.86 5.33 -3.23
C ALA A 156 15.25 4.70 -3.01
N SER A 157 15.44 3.43 -3.37
CA SER A 157 16.77 2.79 -3.34
C SER A 157 17.68 3.20 -4.51
N GLN A 158 17.11 3.84 -5.54
CA GLN A 158 17.85 4.35 -6.69
C GLN A 158 18.16 5.83 -6.53
N SER A 159 19.38 6.22 -6.92
CA SER A 159 19.90 7.59 -6.79
C SER A 159 19.44 8.54 -7.89
N ALA A 160 18.97 8.02 -9.03
CA ALA A 160 18.52 8.80 -10.17
C ALA A 160 17.41 8.08 -10.92
N ASN A 161 16.58 8.84 -11.65
CA ASN A 161 15.50 8.34 -12.51
C ASN A 161 14.62 7.31 -11.79
N ASN A 162 14.32 7.60 -10.53
CA ASN A 162 13.74 6.65 -9.60
C ASN A 162 12.23 6.84 -9.42
N THR A 163 11.64 7.78 -10.15
CA THR A 163 10.21 8.10 -10.10
C THR A 163 9.63 8.16 -11.51
N LEU A 164 8.52 7.46 -11.72
CA LEU A 164 7.71 7.54 -12.94
C LEU A 164 6.33 8.06 -12.56
N THR A 165 5.92 9.14 -13.22
CA THR A 165 4.60 9.75 -13.10
C THR A 165 3.83 9.51 -14.38
N THR A 166 2.66 8.89 -14.27
CA THR A 166 1.76 8.56 -15.37
C THR A 166 0.42 9.29 -15.15
N LYS A 167 -0.02 10.09 -16.13
CA LYS A 167 -1.36 10.71 -16.11
C LYS A 167 -2.28 9.93 -17.03
N LEU A 168 -3.47 9.58 -16.53
CA LEU A 168 -4.50 8.83 -17.23
C LEU A 168 -5.75 9.70 -17.45
N ASP A 169 -6.43 9.52 -18.57
CA ASP A 169 -7.76 10.07 -18.80
C ASP A 169 -8.84 9.31 -18.00
N GLN A 170 -10.09 9.75 -18.13
CA GLN A 170 -11.25 9.13 -17.46
C GLN A 170 -11.51 7.67 -17.90
N ASN A 171 -10.96 7.25 -19.04
CA ASN A 171 -11.08 5.90 -19.57
C ASN A 171 -9.88 5.01 -19.21
N GLY A 172 -8.90 5.56 -18.48
CA GLY A 172 -7.65 4.86 -18.13
C GLY A 172 -6.59 4.87 -19.23
N ASN A 173 -6.74 5.67 -20.29
CA ASN A 173 -5.71 5.81 -21.32
C ASN A 173 -4.63 6.77 -20.85
N VAL A 174 -3.38 6.47 -21.20
CA VAL A 174 -2.23 7.33 -20.87
C VAL A 174 -2.29 8.64 -21.67
N ILE A 175 -2.29 9.76 -20.93
CA ILE A 175 -2.16 11.13 -21.47
C ILE A 175 -0.68 11.53 -21.51
N SER A 176 0.07 11.23 -20.46
CA SER A 176 1.49 11.59 -20.35
C SER A 176 2.24 10.67 -19.41
N GLU A 177 3.54 10.52 -19.65
CA GLU A 177 4.49 9.84 -18.77
C GLU A 177 5.72 10.74 -18.56
N GLU A 178 6.19 10.86 -17.32
CA GLU A 178 7.35 11.65 -16.95
C GLU A 178 8.27 10.84 -16.05
N LEU A 179 9.54 10.72 -16.46
CA LEU A 179 10.61 10.16 -15.66
C LEU A 179 11.33 11.29 -14.91
N SER A 180 11.50 11.14 -13.61
CA SER A 180 12.17 12.14 -12.78
C SER A 180 13.00 11.48 -11.67
N THR A 181 13.78 12.31 -10.98
CA THR A 181 14.50 11.90 -9.76
C THR A 181 13.86 12.61 -8.57
N THR A 182 13.28 11.83 -7.67
CA THR A 182 12.80 12.31 -6.36
C THR A 182 13.80 11.86 -5.31
N PRO A 183 14.20 12.71 -4.35
CA PRO A 183 15.07 12.30 -3.26
C PRO A 183 14.58 11.00 -2.61
N GLY A 184 15.46 10.00 -2.60
CA GLY A 184 15.21 8.69 -2.02
C GLY A 184 15.84 8.57 -0.65
N LEU A 185 16.40 7.40 -0.36
CA LEU A 185 17.29 7.23 0.78
C LEU A 185 18.51 8.14 0.63
N PRO A 186 18.93 8.83 1.70
CA PRO A 186 20.22 9.51 1.73
C PRO A 186 21.37 8.58 1.27
N PRO A 187 22.40 9.08 0.55
CA PRO A 187 23.49 8.26 0.03
C PRO A 187 24.26 7.47 1.11
N GLU A 188 24.26 7.97 2.35
CA GLU A 188 24.86 7.35 3.53
C GLU A 188 24.08 6.14 4.07
N CYS A 189 22.87 5.89 3.57
CA CYS A 189 22.07 4.75 3.99
C CYS A 189 22.56 3.46 3.34
N THR A 190 22.88 2.45 4.16
CA THR A 190 23.27 1.11 3.70
C THR A 190 22.30 0.06 4.20
N TRP A 191 22.07 -0.98 3.40
CA TRP A 191 21.30 -2.14 3.82
C TRP A 191 22.08 -2.96 4.84
N CYS A 192 21.48 -3.16 6.03
CA CYS A 192 22.04 -4.03 7.06
C CYS A 192 21.30 -5.38 7.06
N SER A 193 21.96 -6.44 6.62
CA SER A 193 21.37 -7.80 6.58
C SER A 193 21.03 -8.36 7.96
N ASN A 194 21.68 -7.87 9.02
CA ASN A 194 21.43 -8.32 10.39
C ASN A 194 20.12 -7.77 10.95
N THR A 195 19.79 -6.51 10.62
CA THR A 195 18.59 -5.83 11.11
C THR A 195 17.44 -5.87 10.09
N GLY A 196 17.72 -6.17 8.82
CA GLY A 196 16.73 -6.23 7.76
C GLY A 196 16.16 -4.86 7.40
N GLN A 197 16.93 -3.80 7.62
CA GLN A 197 16.53 -2.42 7.35
C GLN A 197 17.71 -1.61 6.78
N TYR A 198 17.40 -0.45 6.20
CA TYR A 198 18.42 0.53 5.86
C TYR A 198 18.84 1.28 7.12
N GLU A 199 20.14 1.38 7.33
CA GLU A 199 20.77 2.14 8.39
C GLU A 199 21.45 3.35 7.76
N CYS A 200 20.99 4.54 8.12
CA CYS A 200 21.57 5.80 7.68
C CYS A 200 22.45 6.33 8.81
N GLU A 201 23.72 6.63 8.52
CA GLU A 201 24.54 7.38 9.46
C GLU A 201 23.83 8.72 9.74
N LYS A 202 23.63 9.07 11.01
CA LYS A 202 23.10 10.39 11.34
C LYS A 202 24.06 11.43 10.76
N PRO A 203 23.58 12.51 10.11
CA PRO A 203 24.44 13.64 9.84
C PRO A 203 25.03 14.12 11.16
N ALA A 204 26.37 14.20 11.20
CA ALA A 204 27.16 14.63 12.35
C ALA A 204 26.84 16.06 12.79
#